data_AF-A0A672G213-F1
#
_entry.id   AF-A0A672G213-F1
#
_cell.length_a   1.000
_cell.length_b   1.000
_cell.length_c   1.000
_cell.angle_alpha   90.00
_cell.angle_beta   90.00
_cell.angle_gamma   90.00
#
_symmetry.space_group_name_H-M   'P 1'
#
loop_
_entity.id
_entity.type
_entity.pdbx_description
1 polymer ?
#
loop_
_entity_poly.entity_id
_entity_poly.type
_entity_poly.pdbx_seq_one_letter_code
_entity_poly.pdbx_strand_id
1 'polypeptide(L)'
;MEALLTQRREQVKKQAEHLQQLSYNSSEQSGTSANGAETKGSDTTVTTEVESGVPEDTQPSPEEEEQLQKTISEILLRSQAVFSDVQEDFCSVKKILSRFEEWRESHSESYHNAYISLCLPKLLNPIIRHQLLAWNPLKDSSGDFENQPWFTAVETFCHGHGHEELENTDRQTLSNITERTVLPKITAYAELVWDPLSHQQSVCLSDVCHRLKEDFSIFEGEQSKPVKGFIEAVVRRLRDCVDEDIFIPLYPKKFLEDGMSPQSRFRDQQFWTAIKLLANMGRWDLLLPDSVLKELMLDKLLNRYLMITLCSQTPPSCAGEACKKIADSLPPSWFRGQSVCLPQLQNFRNHIVQKVHSICKEQRPEDPSTRSAVVEQLKLLSKIRCHDSIMTITQKYHYEDAIYTHQLLNQDTL
;
A
#
# COMPACT_ATOMS: atom_id res chain seq x y z
N MET A 1 14.98 -8.70 -5.61
CA MET A 1 14.02 -8.28 -4.58
C MET A 1 13.38 -9.47 -3.86
N GLU A 2 12.95 -10.53 -4.57
CA GLU A 2 12.46 -11.77 -3.93
C GLU A 2 13.46 -12.40 -2.94
N ALA A 3 14.75 -12.36 -3.23
CA ALA A 3 15.81 -12.76 -2.29
C ALA A 3 15.81 -11.94 -0.99
N LEU A 4 15.62 -10.61 -1.07
CA LEU A 4 15.54 -9.72 0.09
C LEU A 4 14.32 -10.02 0.95
N LEU A 5 13.17 -10.29 0.31
CA LEU A 5 11.94 -10.68 1.03
C LEU A 5 12.13 -12.02 1.74
N THR A 6 12.75 -12.99 1.07
CA THR A 6 13.06 -14.29 1.66
C THR A 6 14.03 -14.16 2.83
N GLN A 7 15.08 -13.35 2.68
CA GLN A 7 16.03 -13.06 3.74
C GLN A 7 15.36 -12.39 4.95
N ARG A 8 14.46 -11.41 4.72
CA ARG A 8 13.66 -10.79 5.78
C ARG A 8 12.80 -11.82 6.51
N ARG A 9 12.09 -12.69 5.78
CA ARG A 9 11.28 -13.78 6.38
C ARG A 9 12.13 -14.69 7.26
N GLU A 10 13.30 -15.09 6.77
CA GLU A 10 14.23 -15.92 7.55
C GLU A 10 14.74 -15.22 8.81
N GLN A 11 15.08 -13.92 8.73
CA GLN A 11 15.52 -13.14 9.88
C GLN A 11 14.43 -13.03 10.94
N VAL A 12 13.20 -12.69 10.53
CA VAL A 12 12.04 -12.61 11.43
C VAL A 12 11.78 -13.97 12.08
N LYS A 13 11.84 -15.06 11.31
CA LYS A 13 11.66 -16.42 11.83
C LYS A 13 12.74 -16.82 12.83
N LYS A 14 14.02 -16.59 12.51
CA LYS A 14 15.15 -16.88 13.40
C LYS A 14 15.06 -16.09 14.71
N GLN A 15 14.70 -14.80 14.63
CA GLN A 15 14.52 -13.96 15.80
C GLN A 15 13.34 -14.43 16.67
N ALA A 16 12.22 -14.81 16.05
CA ALA A 16 11.05 -15.35 16.75
C ALA A 16 11.40 -16.66 17.48
N GLU A 17 12.05 -17.61 16.79
CA GLU A 17 12.47 -18.89 17.37
C GLU A 17 13.42 -18.69 18.55
N HIS A 18 14.42 -17.81 18.40
CA HIS A 18 15.38 -17.49 19.46
C HIS A 18 14.68 -16.88 20.70
N LEU A 19 13.80 -15.89 20.50
CA LEU A 19 13.06 -15.27 21.61
C LEU A 19 12.09 -16.23 22.28
N GLN A 20 11.48 -17.12 21.51
CA GLN A 20 10.59 -18.14 22.04
C GLN A 20 11.34 -19.18 22.88
N GLN A 21 12.53 -19.62 22.46
CA GLN A 21 13.40 -20.51 23.24
C GLN A 21 13.83 -19.86 24.57
N LEU A 22 14.22 -18.58 24.55
CA LEU A 22 14.54 -17.84 25.77
C LEU A 22 13.35 -17.77 26.73
N SER A 23 12.14 -17.62 26.19
CA SER A 23 10.92 -17.62 26.99
C SER A 23 10.62 -18.97 27.64
N TYR A 24 10.86 -20.08 26.94
CA TYR A 24 10.71 -21.43 27.50
C TYR A 24 11.76 -21.75 28.56
N ASN A 25 13.04 -21.47 28.28
CA ASN A 25 14.15 -21.77 29.21
C ASN A 25 14.02 -21.02 30.56
N SER A 26 13.58 -19.75 30.52
CA SER A 26 13.27 -18.96 31.72
C SER A 26 12.06 -19.50 32.50
N SER A 27 11.17 -20.24 31.85
CA SER A 27 10.02 -20.90 32.50
C SER A 27 10.45 -22.17 33.23
N GLU A 28 11.37 -22.95 32.66
CA GLU A 28 11.90 -24.17 33.27
C GLU A 28 12.85 -23.87 34.46
N GLN A 29 13.67 -22.82 34.36
CA GLN A 29 14.55 -22.38 35.45
C GLN A 29 13.80 -21.77 36.65
N SER A 30 12.55 -21.33 36.48
CA SER A 30 11.70 -20.93 37.62
C SER A 30 11.25 -22.11 38.49
N GLY A 31 11.50 -23.35 38.05
CA GLY A 31 11.32 -24.58 38.84
C GLY A 31 12.60 -25.15 39.47
N THR A 32 13.80 -24.69 39.09
CA THR A 32 15.05 -25.21 39.65
C THR A 32 16.15 -24.13 39.69
N SER A 33 16.46 -23.72 40.91
CA SER A 33 17.60 -22.95 41.44
C SER A 33 18.54 -22.15 40.51
N ALA A 34 18.81 -20.92 40.97
CA ALA A 34 19.77 -19.95 40.48
C ALA A 34 21.15 -20.50 40.09
N ASN A 35 21.66 -20.07 38.93
CA ASN A 35 23.06 -19.65 38.77
C ASN A 35 23.22 -18.75 37.54
N GLY A 36 23.92 -17.64 37.73
CA GLY A 36 24.17 -16.63 36.70
C GLY A 36 25.20 -17.10 35.67
N ALA A 37 24.96 -16.73 34.42
CA ALA A 37 25.97 -16.69 33.38
C ALA A 37 25.72 -15.45 32.51
N GLU A 38 26.61 -14.46 32.67
CA GLU A 38 26.70 -13.28 31.80
C GLU A 38 27.00 -13.73 30.37
N THR A 39 26.15 -13.34 29.41
CA THR A 39 26.46 -13.46 28.00
C THR A 39 26.56 -12.06 27.41
N LYS A 40 27.76 -11.72 26.95
CA LYS A 40 28.13 -10.44 26.33
C LYS A 40 27.28 -10.21 25.06
N GLY A 41 26.45 -9.18 25.10
CA GLY A 41 25.76 -8.64 23.93
C GLY A 41 26.72 -7.80 23.10
N SER A 42 26.79 -8.09 21.80
CA SER A 42 27.41 -7.24 20.79
C SER A 42 26.56 -5.99 20.64
N ASP A 43 27.13 -4.82 20.93
CA ASP A 43 26.54 -3.52 20.67
C ASP A 43 26.20 -3.39 19.18
N THR A 44 24.93 -3.16 18.88
CA THR A 44 24.53 -2.46 17.66
C THR A 44 23.70 -1.29 18.12
N THR A 45 24.35 -0.12 18.07
CA THR A 45 23.79 1.20 18.36
C THR A 45 22.52 1.42 17.55
N VAL A 46 21.36 1.27 18.20
CA VAL A 46 20.09 1.80 17.70
C VAL A 46 20.02 3.24 18.18
N THR A 47 20.27 4.15 17.24
CA THR A 47 20.06 5.59 17.42
C THR A 47 18.59 5.87 17.73
N THR A 48 18.41 6.55 18.84
CA THR A 48 17.15 7.08 19.38
C THR A 48 16.65 8.23 18.53
N GLU A 49 15.61 8.01 17.74
CA GLU A 49 14.63 9.04 17.36
C GLU A 49 13.23 8.41 17.43
N VAL A 50 12.43 8.88 18.39
CA VAL A 50 11.06 8.40 18.63
C VAL A 50 10.15 9.17 17.67
N GLU A 51 10.01 8.68 16.44
CA GLU A 51 9.09 9.24 15.45
C GLU A 51 8.19 8.15 14.87
N SER A 52 7.04 7.95 15.53
CA SER A 52 6.01 6.93 15.24
C SER A 52 6.49 5.47 15.38
N GLY A 53 5.69 4.61 16.02
CA GLY A 53 6.02 3.18 16.17
C GLY A 53 6.10 2.39 14.85
N VAL A 54 5.93 3.04 13.69
CA VAL A 54 5.91 2.40 12.37
C VAL A 54 7.33 2.09 11.91
N PRO A 55 7.65 0.84 11.56
CA PRO A 55 8.99 0.48 11.09
C PRO A 55 9.27 1.13 9.74
N GLU A 56 10.50 1.65 9.59
CA GLU A 56 11.02 2.18 8.33
C GLU A 56 11.03 1.14 7.21
N ASP A 57 11.16 1.62 5.97
CA ASP A 57 11.31 0.76 4.81
C ASP A 57 12.68 0.06 4.83
N THR A 58 12.68 -1.25 4.59
CA THR A 58 13.92 -2.02 4.45
C THR A 58 14.70 -1.51 3.25
N GLN A 59 15.90 -0.99 3.50
CA GLN A 59 16.80 -0.54 2.44
C GLN A 59 17.77 -1.66 2.05
N PRO A 60 18.14 -1.77 0.76
CA PRO A 60 19.26 -2.60 0.34
C PRO A 60 20.55 -2.10 0.99
N SER A 61 21.51 -3.00 1.17
CA SER A 61 22.86 -2.60 1.57
C SER A 61 23.53 -1.74 0.48
N PRO A 62 24.54 -0.91 0.84
CA PRO A 62 25.26 -0.10 -0.15
C PRO A 62 25.87 -0.94 -1.28
N GLU A 63 26.35 -2.15 -0.97
CA GLU A 63 26.93 -3.08 -1.95
C GLU A 63 25.86 -3.61 -2.93
N GLU A 64 24.67 -3.96 -2.42
CA GLU A 64 23.55 -4.39 -3.26
C GLU A 64 23.03 -3.27 -4.16
N GLU A 65 22.95 -2.04 -3.66
CA GLU A 65 22.55 -0.88 -4.46
C GLU A 65 23.60 -0.58 -5.54
N GLU A 66 24.89 -0.61 -5.21
CA GLU A 66 25.96 -0.43 -6.21
C GLU A 66 25.91 -1.50 -7.30
N GLN A 67 25.73 -2.77 -6.92
CA GLN A 67 25.61 -3.87 -7.87
C GLN A 67 24.36 -3.72 -8.75
N LEU A 68 23.24 -3.29 -8.17
CA LEU A 68 22.00 -3.01 -8.91
C LEU A 68 22.22 -1.89 -9.93
N GLN A 69 22.81 -0.76 -9.52
CA GLN A 69 23.08 0.38 -10.40
C GLN A 69 24.05 0.03 -11.52
N LYS A 70 25.07 -0.78 -11.23
CA LYS A 70 25.99 -1.30 -12.23
C LYS A 70 25.25 -2.16 -13.26
N THR A 71 24.42 -3.09 -12.78
CA THR A 71 23.63 -3.99 -13.65
C THR A 71 22.66 -3.20 -14.53
N ILE A 72 21.97 -2.20 -13.97
CA ILE A 72 21.08 -1.29 -14.72
C ILE A 72 21.87 -0.56 -15.80
N SER A 73 23.03 0.02 -15.45
CA SER A 73 23.87 0.76 -16.40
C SER A 73 24.36 -0.12 -17.55
N GLU A 74 24.77 -1.37 -17.26
CA GLU A 74 25.18 -2.33 -18.28
C GLU A 74 24.04 -2.71 -19.22
N ILE A 75 22.82 -2.93 -18.67
CA ILE A 75 21.62 -3.22 -19.47
C ILE A 75 21.29 -2.05 -20.40
N LEU A 76 21.28 -0.81 -19.87
CA LEU A 76 20.98 0.39 -20.65
C LEU A 76 22.05 0.69 -21.71
N LEU A 77 23.31 0.38 -21.44
CA LEU A 77 24.36 0.49 -22.44
C LEU A 77 24.13 -0.51 -23.58
N ARG A 78 23.86 -1.78 -23.24
CA ARG A 78 23.60 -2.83 -24.23
C ARG A 78 22.33 -2.57 -25.04
N SER A 79 21.32 -1.95 -24.45
CA SER A 79 20.07 -1.66 -25.15
C SER A 79 20.25 -0.65 -26.29
N GLN A 80 21.31 0.17 -26.29
CA GLN A 80 21.60 1.10 -27.38
C GLN A 80 21.88 0.39 -28.72
N ALA A 81 22.35 -0.86 -28.68
CA ALA A 81 22.60 -1.65 -29.89
C ALA A 81 21.33 -2.25 -30.53
N VAL A 82 20.18 -2.21 -29.85
CA VAL A 82 18.95 -2.91 -30.31
C VAL A 82 18.40 -2.32 -31.62
N PHE A 83 18.57 -1.02 -31.83
CA PHE A 83 18.07 -0.31 -33.04
C PHE A 83 19.20 0.38 -33.82
N SER A 84 20.47 0.00 -33.59
CA SER A 84 21.62 0.72 -34.16
C SER A 84 21.73 0.61 -35.69
N ASP A 85 21.15 -0.45 -36.27
CA ASP A 85 21.10 -0.71 -37.71
C ASP A 85 19.76 -0.33 -38.36
N VAL A 86 18.83 0.24 -37.58
CA VAL A 86 17.50 0.62 -38.03
C VAL A 86 17.48 2.12 -38.36
N GLN A 87 16.95 2.47 -39.54
CA GLN A 87 16.76 3.88 -39.89
C GLN A 87 15.74 4.53 -38.95
N GLU A 88 15.97 5.80 -38.60
CA GLU A 88 15.12 6.54 -37.65
C GLU A 88 13.64 6.53 -38.03
N ASP A 89 13.30 6.47 -39.31
CA ASP A 89 11.93 6.43 -39.83
C ASP A 89 11.16 5.17 -39.38
N PHE A 90 11.87 4.13 -38.90
CA PHE A 90 11.28 2.87 -38.42
C PHE A 90 11.49 2.61 -36.92
N CYS A 91 12.25 3.44 -36.20
CA CYS A 91 12.48 3.29 -34.76
C CYS A 91 12.17 4.54 -33.93
N SER A 92 11.89 5.69 -34.56
CA SER A 92 11.42 6.89 -33.88
C SER A 92 9.90 6.96 -33.88
N VAL A 93 9.28 6.89 -32.70
CA VAL A 93 7.82 7.00 -32.54
C VAL A 93 7.27 8.24 -33.24
N LYS A 94 7.94 9.39 -33.09
CA LYS A 94 7.55 10.65 -33.74
C LYS A 94 7.55 10.54 -35.27
N LYS A 95 8.61 9.97 -35.87
CA LYS A 95 8.70 9.86 -37.33
C LYS A 95 7.72 8.83 -37.91
N ILE A 96 7.52 7.73 -37.20
CA ILE A 96 6.51 6.73 -37.58
C ILE A 96 5.13 7.38 -37.60
N LEU A 97 4.77 8.08 -36.51
CA LEU A 97 3.47 8.74 -36.40
C LEU A 97 3.29 9.84 -37.46
N SER A 98 4.33 10.61 -37.81
CA SER A 98 4.20 11.61 -38.87
C SER A 98 3.87 11.02 -40.25
N ARG A 99 4.30 9.78 -40.54
CA ARG A 99 3.91 9.08 -41.78
C ARG A 99 2.45 8.64 -41.75
N PHE A 100 1.97 8.19 -40.60
CA PHE A 100 0.56 7.84 -40.42
C PHE A 100 -0.34 9.07 -40.46
N GLU A 101 0.13 10.19 -39.93
CA GLU A 101 -0.55 11.48 -40.02
C GLU A 101 -0.64 11.98 -41.46
N GLU A 102 0.47 11.96 -42.22
CA GLU A 102 0.48 12.26 -43.66
C GLU A 102 -0.51 11.37 -44.44
N TRP A 103 -0.58 10.08 -44.10
CA TRP A 103 -1.54 9.16 -44.70
C TRP A 103 -2.99 9.48 -44.31
N ARG A 104 -3.24 9.78 -43.03
CA ARG A 104 -4.55 10.19 -42.51
C ARG A 104 -5.06 11.45 -43.20
N GLU A 105 -4.21 12.45 -43.39
CA GLU A 105 -4.54 13.71 -44.07
C GLU A 105 -4.77 13.51 -45.58
N SER A 106 -3.87 12.78 -46.25
CA SER A 106 -3.90 12.66 -47.71
C SER A 106 -4.88 11.62 -48.23
N HIS A 107 -5.15 10.55 -47.46
CA HIS A 107 -6.00 9.43 -47.86
C HIS A 107 -6.81 8.87 -46.68
N SER A 108 -7.59 9.74 -46.03
CA SER A 108 -8.39 9.43 -44.84
C SER A 108 -9.21 8.13 -44.95
N GLU A 109 -9.93 7.91 -46.06
CA GLU A 109 -10.75 6.70 -46.23
C GLU A 109 -9.90 5.41 -46.13
N SER A 110 -8.73 5.40 -46.78
CA SER A 110 -7.84 4.23 -46.74
C SER A 110 -7.20 4.04 -45.36
N TYR A 111 -6.90 5.10 -44.64
CA TYR A 111 -6.35 5.04 -43.28
C TYR A 111 -7.37 4.39 -42.33
N HIS A 112 -8.61 4.85 -42.33
CA HIS A 112 -9.66 4.33 -41.45
C HIS A 112 -10.08 2.91 -41.84
N ASN A 113 -10.20 2.60 -43.13
CA ASN A 113 -10.48 1.25 -43.62
C ASN A 113 -9.38 0.24 -43.28
N ALA A 114 -8.13 0.70 -43.07
CA ALA A 114 -7.01 -0.13 -42.62
C ALA A 114 -6.93 -0.27 -41.08
N TYR A 115 -7.84 0.37 -40.33
CA TYR A 115 -7.90 0.33 -38.86
C TYR A 115 -6.58 0.70 -38.19
N ILE A 116 -5.89 1.73 -38.70
CA ILE A 116 -4.55 2.09 -38.26
C ILE A 116 -4.48 2.40 -36.77
N SER A 117 -5.46 3.13 -36.21
CA SER A 117 -5.53 3.44 -34.78
C SER A 117 -5.48 2.19 -33.89
N LEU A 118 -6.08 1.07 -34.35
CA LEU A 118 -6.07 -0.21 -33.65
C LEU A 118 -4.73 -0.97 -33.79
N CYS A 119 -3.96 -0.67 -34.84
CA CYS A 119 -2.68 -1.27 -35.15
C CYS A 119 -1.51 -0.54 -34.46
N LEU A 120 -1.59 0.78 -34.29
CA LEU A 120 -0.55 1.62 -33.69
C LEU A 120 -0.04 1.10 -32.33
N PRO A 121 -0.90 0.68 -31.38
CA PRO A 121 -0.43 0.14 -30.11
C PRO A 121 0.47 -1.08 -30.28
N LYS A 122 0.20 -1.95 -31.26
CA LYS A 122 1.04 -3.12 -31.52
C LYS A 122 2.34 -2.75 -32.22
N LEU A 123 2.28 -1.80 -33.16
CA LEU A 123 3.43 -1.34 -33.93
C LEU A 123 4.45 -0.61 -33.04
N LEU A 124 3.99 0.29 -32.17
CA LEU A 124 4.85 1.11 -31.33
C LEU A 124 5.35 0.37 -30.08
N ASN A 125 4.69 -0.72 -29.68
CA ASN A 125 5.02 -1.51 -28.48
C ASN A 125 6.53 -1.81 -28.32
N PRO A 126 7.24 -2.43 -29.30
CA PRO A 126 8.66 -2.76 -29.11
C PRO A 126 9.55 -1.53 -28.87
N ILE A 127 9.23 -0.40 -29.51
CA ILE A 127 9.99 0.85 -29.38
C ILE A 127 9.71 1.49 -28.02
N ILE A 128 8.44 1.58 -27.63
CA ILE A 128 8.05 2.17 -26.34
C ILE A 128 8.57 1.30 -25.19
N ARG A 129 8.51 -0.03 -25.28
CA ARG A 129 9.10 -0.93 -24.26
C ARG A 129 10.60 -0.71 -24.09
N HIS A 130 11.32 -0.49 -25.19
CA HIS A 130 12.74 -0.17 -25.16
C HIS A 130 13.00 1.16 -24.46
N GLN A 131 12.24 2.22 -24.79
CA GLN A 131 12.36 3.52 -24.14
C GLN A 131 11.97 3.48 -22.66
N LEU A 132 11.01 2.63 -22.30
CA LEU A 132 10.60 2.45 -20.93
C LEU A 132 11.66 1.75 -20.08
N LEU A 133 12.70 1.09 -20.61
CA LEU A 133 13.62 0.23 -19.83
C LEU A 133 14.11 0.86 -18.53
N ALA A 134 14.54 2.13 -18.55
CA ALA A 134 15.05 2.85 -17.39
C ALA A 134 13.98 3.29 -16.39
N TRP A 135 12.71 3.38 -16.81
CA TRP A 135 11.60 3.82 -15.96
C TRP A 135 11.25 2.78 -14.90
N ASN A 136 11.04 3.22 -13.66
CA ASN A 136 10.68 2.38 -12.53
C ASN A 136 9.45 2.97 -11.81
N PRO A 137 8.28 2.29 -11.83
CA PRO A 137 7.05 2.80 -11.21
C PRO A 137 7.07 2.76 -9.67
N LEU A 138 8.13 2.23 -9.05
CA LEU A 138 8.28 2.17 -7.58
C LEU A 138 9.16 3.29 -7.02
N LYS A 139 9.62 4.22 -7.85
CA LYS A 139 10.41 5.40 -7.46
C LYS A 139 9.60 6.68 -7.72
N ASP A 140 10.03 7.79 -7.11
CA ASP A 140 9.36 9.09 -7.20
C ASP A 140 9.11 9.55 -8.65
N SER A 141 8.07 10.36 -8.81
CA SER A 141 7.53 10.87 -10.10
C SER A 141 8.49 11.74 -10.92
N SER A 142 9.68 12.06 -10.41
CA SER A 142 10.68 12.87 -11.12
C SER A 142 11.18 12.24 -12.44
N GLY A 143 10.90 10.95 -12.66
CA GLY A 143 11.24 10.21 -13.88
C GLY A 143 10.07 9.56 -14.60
N ASP A 144 8.85 10.11 -14.46
CA ASP A 144 7.62 9.52 -14.99
C ASP A 144 7.60 9.30 -16.51
N PHE A 145 6.84 8.29 -16.96
CA PHE A 145 6.86 7.87 -18.37
C PHE A 145 6.26 8.91 -19.31
N GLU A 146 5.41 9.79 -18.79
CA GLU A 146 4.78 10.90 -19.49
C GLU A 146 5.81 11.95 -19.95
N ASN A 147 6.98 11.99 -19.32
CA ASN A 147 8.09 12.86 -19.73
C ASN A 147 8.89 12.28 -20.91
N GLN A 148 8.60 11.05 -21.35
CA GLN A 148 9.34 10.40 -22.43
C GLN A 148 8.91 10.92 -23.80
N PRO A 149 9.83 11.02 -24.79
CA PRO A 149 9.51 11.60 -26.10
C PRO A 149 8.38 10.89 -26.86
N TRP A 150 8.19 9.59 -26.64
CA TRP A 150 7.08 8.86 -27.26
C TRP A 150 5.71 9.34 -26.77
N PHE A 151 5.60 9.73 -25.50
CA PHE A 151 4.33 10.11 -24.90
C PHE A 151 3.80 11.37 -25.58
N THR A 152 4.61 12.44 -25.62
CA THR A 152 4.27 13.68 -26.32
C THR A 152 3.97 13.45 -27.80
N ALA A 153 4.72 12.56 -28.47
CA ALA A 153 4.48 12.24 -29.87
C ALA A 153 3.10 11.58 -30.10
N VAL A 154 2.72 10.63 -29.24
CA VAL A 154 1.41 9.97 -29.31
C VAL A 154 0.29 10.93 -28.91
N GLU A 155 0.48 11.72 -27.86
CA GLU A 155 -0.49 12.72 -27.41
C GLU A 155 -0.78 13.74 -28.52
N THR A 156 0.27 14.24 -29.18
CA THR A 156 0.15 15.14 -30.34
C THR A 156 -0.62 14.45 -31.48
N PHE A 157 -0.31 13.19 -31.78
CA PHE A 157 -1.03 12.43 -32.81
C PHE A 157 -2.53 12.23 -32.50
N CYS A 158 -2.88 12.09 -31.22
CA CYS A 158 -4.26 11.86 -30.74
C CYS A 158 -5.13 13.12 -30.73
N HIS A 159 -4.52 14.31 -30.65
CA HIS A 159 -5.22 15.59 -30.50
C HIS A 159 -4.95 16.59 -31.63
N GLY A 160 -4.00 16.30 -32.51
CA GLY A 160 -3.57 17.17 -33.61
C GLY A 160 -2.77 18.39 -33.15
N HIS A 161 -2.51 19.30 -34.08
CA HIS A 161 -1.84 20.58 -33.82
C HIS A 161 -2.82 21.74 -33.54
N GLY A 162 -4.10 21.46 -33.29
CA GLY A 162 -5.20 22.42 -33.09
C GLY A 162 -6.57 21.75 -32.92
N HIS A 163 -7.67 22.51 -32.95
CA HIS A 163 -9.07 22.03 -32.88
C HIS A 163 -9.48 21.18 -34.11
N GLU A 164 -8.81 20.06 -34.34
CA GLU A 164 -9.19 19.09 -35.37
C GLU A 164 -10.22 18.11 -34.79
N GLU A 165 -11.32 17.90 -35.49
CA GLU A 165 -12.31 16.87 -35.14
C GLU A 165 -11.74 15.48 -35.51
N LEU A 166 -10.81 14.98 -34.70
CA LEU A 166 -10.28 13.62 -34.83
C LEU A 166 -11.34 12.57 -34.48
N GLU A 167 -11.32 11.45 -35.21
CA GLU A 167 -12.17 10.29 -34.89
C GLU A 167 -11.89 9.79 -33.47
N ASN A 168 -12.94 9.27 -32.82
CA ASN A 168 -12.86 8.82 -31.44
C ASN A 168 -11.84 7.68 -31.24
N THR A 169 -11.61 6.86 -32.27
CA THR A 169 -10.65 5.75 -32.28
C THR A 169 -9.20 6.23 -32.20
N ASP A 170 -8.85 7.32 -32.90
CA ASP A 170 -7.52 7.92 -32.84
C ASP A 170 -7.26 8.54 -31.46
N ARG A 171 -8.25 9.21 -30.87
CA ARG A 171 -8.16 9.81 -29.53
C ARG A 171 -7.86 8.79 -28.43
N GLN A 172 -8.31 7.55 -28.63
CA GLN A 172 -8.05 6.44 -27.71
C GLN A 172 -6.67 5.79 -27.88
N THR A 173 -5.88 6.18 -28.89
CA THR A 173 -4.59 5.54 -29.19
C THR A 173 -3.63 5.62 -28.00
N LEU A 174 -3.57 6.76 -27.31
CA LEU A 174 -2.73 6.93 -26.12
C LEU A 174 -3.14 5.98 -25.00
N SER A 175 -4.43 5.95 -24.63
CA SER A 175 -4.96 5.04 -23.61
C SER A 175 -4.69 3.57 -23.99
N ASN A 176 -4.92 3.20 -25.25
CA ASN A 176 -4.63 1.85 -25.77
C ASN A 176 -3.14 1.47 -25.69
N ILE A 177 -2.23 2.42 -25.96
CA ILE A 177 -0.78 2.21 -25.82
C ILE A 177 -0.40 2.03 -24.35
N THR A 178 -0.92 2.89 -23.48
CA THR A 178 -0.72 2.83 -22.03
C THR A 178 -1.17 1.49 -21.48
N GLU A 179 -2.38 1.06 -21.82
CA GLU A 179 -2.94 -0.24 -21.41
C GLU A 179 -2.13 -1.44 -21.93
N ARG A 180 -1.64 -1.39 -23.18
CA ARG A 180 -0.97 -2.53 -23.83
C ARG A 180 0.54 -2.57 -23.66
N THR A 181 1.14 -1.51 -23.15
CA THR A 181 2.60 -1.35 -23.10
C THR A 181 3.09 -0.94 -21.72
N VAL A 182 2.50 0.10 -21.13
CA VAL A 182 2.90 0.62 -19.82
C VAL A 182 2.37 -0.30 -18.71
N LEU A 183 1.08 -0.63 -18.73
CA LEU A 183 0.45 -1.47 -17.69
C LEU A 183 1.08 -2.88 -17.56
N PRO A 184 1.45 -3.59 -18.65
CA PRO A 184 2.19 -4.85 -18.52
C PRO A 184 3.55 -4.71 -17.84
N LYS A 185 4.23 -3.57 -18.04
CA LYS A 185 5.47 -3.27 -17.31
C LYS A 185 5.18 -3.08 -15.82
N ILE A 186 4.18 -2.27 -15.47
CA ILE A 186 3.76 -2.06 -14.07
C ILE A 186 3.36 -3.40 -13.42
N THR A 187 2.66 -4.27 -14.15
CA THR A 187 2.28 -5.62 -13.71
C THR A 187 3.52 -6.44 -13.33
N ALA A 188 4.57 -6.43 -14.16
CA ALA A 188 5.82 -7.12 -13.83
C ALA A 188 6.49 -6.57 -12.57
N TYR A 189 6.39 -5.26 -12.29
CA TYR A 189 6.86 -4.69 -11.02
C TYR A 189 6.02 -5.16 -9.84
N ALA A 190 4.69 -5.18 -9.98
CA ALA A 190 3.80 -5.67 -8.94
C ALA A 190 4.07 -7.15 -8.58
N GLU A 191 4.40 -7.98 -9.58
CA GLU A 191 4.65 -9.42 -9.38
C GLU A 191 6.05 -9.72 -8.83
N LEU A 192 7.08 -9.09 -9.39
CA LEU A 192 8.47 -9.55 -9.22
C LEU A 192 9.31 -8.65 -8.32
N VAL A 193 8.89 -7.40 -8.15
CA VAL A 193 9.69 -6.38 -7.51
C VAL A 193 8.98 -5.94 -6.25
N TRP A 194 7.88 -5.19 -6.37
CA TRP A 194 7.16 -4.51 -5.29
C TRP A 194 7.08 -5.30 -3.98
N ASP A 195 7.51 -4.67 -2.90
CA ASP A 195 7.32 -5.11 -1.52
C ASP A 195 6.11 -4.38 -0.89
N PRO A 196 5.01 -5.10 -0.59
CA PRO A 196 3.84 -4.50 0.07
C PRO A 196 4.12 -3.89 1.45
N LEU A 197 5.22 -4.29 2.12
CA LEU A 197 5.66 -3.71 3.38
C LEU A 197 6.48 -2.42 3.22
N SER A 198 6.93 -2.08 2.01
CA SER A 198 7.54 -0.77 1.72
C SER A 198 6.45 0.26 1.53
N HIS A 199 6.47 1.30 2.37
CA HIS A 199 5.57 2.44 2.23
C HIS A 199 5.84 3.19 0.93
N GLN A 200 7.10 3.53 0.67
CA GLN A 200 7.49 4.31 -0.50
C GLN A 200 7.10 3.62 -1.80
N GLN A 201 7.41 2.33 -1.95
CA GLN A 201 7.06 1.59 -3.17
C GLN A 201 5.54 1.47 -3.34
N SER A 202 4.81 1.24 -2.24
CA SER A 202 3.35 1.14 -2.28
C SER A 202 2.69 2.47 -2.66
N VAL A 203 3.23 3.60 -2.18
CA VAL A 203 2.80 4.95 -2.57
C VAL A 203 3.03 5.17 -4.06
N CYS A 204 4.28 5.05 -4.53
CA CYS A 204 4.61 5.31 -5.94
C CYS A 204 3.77 4.44 -6.88
N LEU A 205 3.64 3.15 -6.57
CA LEU A 205 2.89 2.22 -7.40
C LEU A 205 1.39 2.56 -7.44
N SER A 206 0.78 2.81 -6.27
CA SER A 206 -0.65 3.17 -6.22
C SER A 206 -0.92 4.49 -6.94
N ASP A 207 -0.03 5.47 -6.78
CA ASP A 207 -0.22 6.80 -7.34
C ASP A 207 -0.12 6.79 -8.87
N VAL A 208 0.82 6.04 -9.44
CA VAL A 208 0.86 5.79 -10.89
C VAL A 208 -0.46 5.14 -11.35
N CYS A 209 -1.00 4.17 -10.60
CA CYS A 209 -2.23 3.49 -11.00
C CYS A 209 -3.48 4.39 -10.88
N HIS A 210 -3.54 5.26 -9.87
CA HIS A 210 -4.59 6.27 -9.77
C HIS A 210 -4.54 7.26 -10.91
N ARG A 211 -3.35 7.75 -11.31
CA ARG A 211 -3.21 8.57 -12.52
C ARG A 211 -3.65 7.83 -13.78
N LEU A 212 -3.27 6.56 -13.92
CA LEU A 212 -3.74 5.72 -15.04
C LEU A 212 -5.27 5.57 -15.07
N LYS A 213 -5.93 5.57 -13.91
CA LYS A 213 -7.38 5.58 -13.81
C LYS A 213 -7.97 6.93 -14.20
N GLU A 214 -7.46 8.01 -13.63
CA GLU A 214 -8.04 9.36 -13.73
C GLU A 214 -7.78 10.00 -15.10
N ASP A 215 -6.55 9.89 -15.61
CA ASP A 215 -6.11 10.59 -16.82
C ASP A 215 -6.36 9.78 -18.10
N PHE A 216 -6.48 8.45 -17.98
CA PHE A 216 -6.52 7.54 -19.13
C PHE A 216 -7.68 6.54 -19.12
N SER A 217 -8.55 6.57 -18.10
CA SER A 217 -9.70 5.65 -17.93
C SER A 217 -9.34 4.16 -18.00
N ILE A 218 -8.11 3.77 -17.66
CA ILE A 218 -7.59 2.40 -17.88
C ILE A 218 -8.34 1.35 -17.04
N PHE A 219 -8.86 1.75 -15.88
CA PHE A 219 -9.57 0.85 -14.96
C PHE A 219 -11.09 1.01 -15.01
N GLU A 220 -11.61 1.82 -15.93
CA GLU A 220 -13.05 2.10 -16.02
C GLU A 220 -13.77 1.12 -16.96
N GLY A 221 -15.03 0.82 -16.66
CA GLY A 221 -15.87 -0.02 -17.51
C GLY A 221 -15.49 -1.51 -17.49
N GLU A 222 -15.62 -2.17 -18.65
CA GLU A 222 -15.32 -3.60 -18.79
C GLU A 222 -13.81 -3.84 -18.79
N GLN A 223 -13.35 -4.60 -17.80
CA GLN A 223 -11.93 -4.84 -17.57
C GLN A 223 -11.31 -5.64 -18.71
N SER A 224 -10.30 -5.07 -19.35
CA SER A 224 -9.52 -5.72 -20.40
C SER A 224 -8.60 -6.80 -19.82
N LYS A 225 -8.00 -7.63 -20.68
CA LYS A 225 -7.08 -8.69 -20.25
C LYS A 225 -5.83 -8.15 -19.50
N PRO A 226 -5.13 -7.10 -19.99
CA PRO A 226 -4.05 -6.47 -19.23
C PRO A 226 -4.48 -6.00 -17.84
N VAL A 227 -5.65 -5.36 -17.73
CA VAL A 227 -6.13 -4.81 -16.45
C VAL A 227 -6.52 -5.93 -15.48
N LYS A 228 -7.21 -6.97 -15.95
CA LYS A 228 -7.48 -8.17 -15.14
C LYS A 228 -6.19 -8.82 -14.63
N GLY A 229 -5.19 -8.98 -15.51
CA GLY A 229 -3.90 -9.53 -15.13
C GLY A 229 -3.17 -8.70 -14.07
N PHE A 230 -3.23 -7.37 -14.20
CA PHE A 230 -2.67 -6.46 -13.20
C PHE A 230 -3.39 -6.57 -11.85
N ILE A 231 -4.72 -6.53 -11.84
CA ILE A 231 -5.53 -6.67 -10.61
C ILE A 231 -5.21 -8.01 -9.92
N GLU A 232 -5.18 -9.11 -10.68
CA GLU A 232 -4.82 -10.42 -10.15
C GLU A 232 -3.40 -10.46 -9.57
N ALA A 233 -2.43 -9.81 -10.23
CA ALA A 233 -1.06 -9.69 -9.75
C ALA A 233 -0.97 -8.98 -8.39
N VAL A 234 -1.60 -7.81 -8.27
CA VAL A 234 -1.62 -7.04 -7.02
C VAL A 234 -2.32 -7.82 -5.91
N VAL A 235 -3.49 -8.40 -6.20
CA VAL A 235 -4.26 -9.17 -5.21
C VAL A 235 -3.47 -10.37 -4.70
N ARG A 236 -2.84 -11.11 -5.62
CA ARG A 236 -1.97 -12.25 -5.26
C ARG A 236 -0.82 -11.79 -4.39
N ARG A 237 -0.13 -10.72 -4.78
CA ARG A 237 1.01 -10.18 -4.04
C ARG A 237 0.65 -9.73 -2.63
N LEU A 238 -0.48 -9.03 -2.46
CA LEU A 238 -0.99 -8.62 -1.16
C LEU A 238 -1.39 -9.83 -0.30
N ARG A 239 -2.04 -10.83 -0.90
CA ARG A 239 -2.46 -12.05 -0.21
C ARG A 239 -1.26 -12.85 0.29
N ASP A 240 -0.26 -13.06 -0.57
CA ASP A 240 0.99 -13.73 -0.22
C ASP A 240 1.71 -12.99 0.91
N CYS A 241 1.68 -11.66 0.91
CA CYS A 241 2.26 -10.87 2.00
C CYS A 241 1.53 -11.09 3.34
N VAL A 242 0.20 -11.10 3.34
CA VAL A 242 -0.59 -11.35 4.56
C VAL A 242 -0.38 -12.77 5.09
N ASP A 243 -0.33 -13.75 4.18
CA ASP A 243 -0.25 -15.16 4.56
C ASP A 243 1.19 -15.57 4.96
N GLU A 244 2.23 -15.00 4.33
CA GLU A 244 3.63 -15.44 4.50
C GLU A 244 4.57 -14.43 5.21
N ASP A 245 4.28 -13.12 5.15
CA ASP A 245 5.16 -12.08 5.75
C ASP A 245 4.66 -11.55 7.09
N ILE A 246 3.37 -11.70 7.41
CA ILE A 246 2.80 -11.21 8.67
C ILE A 246 2.85 -12.28 9.75
N PHE A 247 3.59 -12.00 10.82
CA PHE A 247 3.68 -12.86 11.99
C PHE A 247 3.79 -12.02 13.25
N ILE A 248 2.83 -12.15 14.18
CA ILE A 248 2.88 -11.51 15.50
C ILE A 248 3.02 -12.59 16.58
N PRO A 249 4.17 -12.71 17.25
CA PRO A 249 4.38 -13.74 18.27
C PRO A 249 3.57 -13.49 19.53
N LEU A 250 3.13 -14.57 20.16
CA LEU A 250 2.47 -14.56 21.46
C LEU A 250 3.45 -14.96 22.55
N TYR A 251 3.64 -14.09 23.54
CA TYR A 251 4.51 -14.33 24.68
C TYR A 251 3.73 -14.37 26.00
N PRO A 252 4.19 -15.14 27.01
CA PRO A 252 3.64 -15.08 28.36
C PRO A 252 3.73 -13.67 28.98
N LYS A 253 2.74 -13.31 29.80
CA LYS A 253 2.61 -11.97 30.42
C LYS A 253 3.86 -11.46 31.12
N LYS A 254 4.58 -12.33 31.83
CA LYS A 254 5.82 -11.97 32.55
C LYS A 254 6.88 -11.32 31.66
N PHE A 255 6.89 -11.63 30.36
CA PHE A 255 7.80 -11.01 29.39
C PHE A 255 7.25 -9.73 28.75
N LEU A 256 5.96 -9.45 28.93
CA LEU A 256 5.28 -8.30 28.34
C LEU A 256 5.01 -7.19 29.35
N GLU A 257 5.17 -7.48 30.65
CA GLU A 257 5.08 -6.50 31.74
C GLU A 257 6.21 -5.47 31.67
N ASP A 258 7.41 -5.89 31.29
CA ASP A 258 8.51 -4.99 30.95
C ASP A 258 8.46 -4.64 29.45
N GLY A 259 8.04 -3.41 29.15
CA GLY A 259 7.98 -2.89 27.77
C GLY A 259 9.35 -2.82 27.08
N MET A 260 10.45 -2.88 27.84
CA MET A 260 11.81 -2.90 27.30
C MET A 260 12.33 -4.30 27.01
N SER A 261 11.57 -5.34 27.35
CA SER A 261 11.98 -6.71 27.10
C SER A 261 12.15 -6.98 25.60
N PRO A 262 13.09 -7.85 25.21
CA PRO A 262 13.26 -8.23 23.81
C PRO A 262 11.97 -8.80 23.18
N GLN A 263 11.19 -9.54 23.95
CA GLN A 263 9.91 -10.13 23.52
C GLN A 263 8.84 -9.06 23.26
N SER A 264 8.70 -8.08 24.17
CA SER A 264 7.73 -6.99 24.01
C SER A 264 8.08 -6.15 22.79
N ARG A 265 9.35 -5.73 22.67
CA ARG A 265 9.82 -4.93 21.53
C ARG A 265 9.62 -5.63 20.20
N PHE A 266 9.96 -6.92 20.10
CA PHE A 266 9.80 -7.68 18.87
C PHE A 266 8.33 -7.86 18.48
N ARG A 267 7.45 -8.21 19.44
CA ARG A 267 6.00 -8.27 19.20
C ARG A 267 5.47 -6.92 18.71
N ASP A 268 5.84 -5.83 19.37
CA ASP A 268 5.36 -4.49 19.04
C ASP A 268 5.82 -4.06 17.65
N GLN A 269 7.07 -4.37 17.28
CA GLN A 269 7.58 -4.17 15.92
C GLN A 269 6.74 -4.92 14.89
N GLN A 270 6.48 -6.22 15.12
CA GLN A 270 5.66 -7.02 14.19
C GLN A 270 4.21 -6.50 14.09
N PHE A 271 3.65 -6.05 15.21
CA PHE A 271 2.32 -5.45 15.26
C PHE A 271 2.26 -4.15 14.43
N TRP A 272 3.26 -3.29 14.53
CA TRP A 272 3.34 -2.08 13.72
C TRP A 272 3.63 -2.35 12.25
N THR A 273 4.40 -3.38 11.92
CA THR A 273 4.55 -3.87 10.53
C THR A 273 3.20 -4.26 9.94
N ALA A 274 2.34 -4.95 10.69
CA ALA A 274 1.00 -5.32 10.24
C ALA A 274 0.08 -4.09 10.07
N ILE A 275 0.18 -3.07 10.93
CA ILE A 275 -0.55 -1.80 10.75
C ILE A 275 -0.04 -1.05 9.51
N LYS A 276 1.26 -1.04 9.26
CA LYS A 276 1.86 -0.44 8.05
C LYS A 276 1.31 -1.10 6.79
N LEU A 277 1.25 -2.43 6.77
CA LEU A 277 0.65 -3.18 5.65
C LEU A 277 -0.82 -2.80 5.46
N LEU A 278 -1.59 -2.68 6.54
CA LEU A 278 -3.00 -2.25 6.48
C LEU A 278 -3.13 -0.87 5.80
N ALA A 279 -2.29 0.09 6.18
CA ALA A 279 -2.25 1.42 5.56
C ALA A 279 -1.89 1.36 4.07
N ASN A 280 -0.88 0.55 3.72
CA ASN A 280 -0.46 0.38 2.33
C ASN A 280 -1.55 -0.29 1.48
N MET A 281 -2.31 -1.24 2.02
CA MET A 281 -3.45 -1.86 1.33
C MET A 281 -4.58 -0.86 1.07
N GLY A 282 -4.84 0.06 2.00
CA GLY A 282 -5.89 1.07 1.85
C GLY A 282 -5.70 1.97 0.61
N ARG A 283 -4.47 2.15 0.14
CA ARG A 283 -4.15 2.95 -1.07
C ARG A 283 -4.71 2.36 -2.36
N TRP A 284 -5.05 1.09 -2.36
CA TRP A 284 -5.64 0.39 -3.49
C TRP A 284 -7.17 0.54 -3.57
N ASP A 285 -7.76 1.32 -2.66
CA ASP A 285 -9.16 1.75 -2.74
C ASP A 285 -9.47 2.31 -4.14
N LEU A 286 -10.67 2.06 -4.64
CA LEU A 286 -11.11 2.46 -5.98
C LEU A 286 -10.32 1.89 -7.18
N LEU A 287 -9.28 1.09 -6.96
CA LEU A 287 -8.54 0.33 -7.99
C LEU A 287 -8.84 -1.17 -7.91
N LEU A 288 -8.92 -1.72 -6.69
CA LEU A 288 -9.27 -3.11 -6.45
C LEU A 288 -10.75 -3.28 -6.06
N PRO A 289 -11.36 -4.46 -6.30
CA PRO A 289 -12.69 -4.75 -5.82
C PRO A 289 -12.80 -4.64 -4.30
N ASP A 290 -13.79 -3.89 -3.81
CA ASP A 290 -14.10 -3.69 -2.40
C ASP A 290 -14.13 -5.00 -1.58
N SER A 291 -14.73 -6.05 -2.14
CA SER A 291 -14.84 -7.35 -1.47
C SER A 291 -13.47 -7.96 -1.18
N VAL A 292 -12.53 -7.84 -2.11
CA VAL A 292 -11.17 -8.37 -1.99
C VAL A 292 -10.38 -7.56 -0.97
N LEU A 293 -10.45 -6.23 -1.03
CA LEU A 293 -9.76 -5.40 -0.04
C LEU A 293 -10.32 -5.59 1.37
N LYS A 294 -11.64 -5.67 1.53
CA LYS A 294 -12.28 -5.96 2.82
C LYS A 294 -11.86 -7.32 3.37
N GLU A 295 -11.80 -8.36 2.52
CA GLU A 295 -11.30 -9.69 2.90
C GLU A 295 -9.85 -9.62 3.41
N LEU A 296 -8.94 -8.99 2.65
CA LEU A 296 -7.52 -8.91 2.99
C LEU A 296 -7.28 -8.05 4.24
N MET A 297 -7.84 -6.84 4.26
CA MET A 297 -7.59 -5.85 5.31
C MET A 297 -8.33 -6.16 6.61
N LEU A 298 -9.62 -6.50 6.53
CA LEU A 298 -10.46 -6.65 7.72
C LEU A 298 -10.46 -8.08 8.24
N ASP A 299 -10.65 -9.07 7.38
CA ASP A 299 -10.76 -10.46 7.81
C ASP A 299 -9.38 -11.08 8.06
N LYS A 300 -8.51 -11.05 7.04
CA LYS A 300 -7.21 -11.72 7.11
C LYS A 300 -6.14 -10.97 7.89
N LEU A 301 -6.19 -9.64 7.98
CA LEU A 301 -5.18 -8.85 8.68
C LEU A 301 -5.66 -8.32 10.04
N LEU A 302 -6.70 -7.48 10.06
CA LEU A 302 -7.21 -6.88 11.29
C LEU A 302 -7.74 -7.94 12.27
N ASN A 303 -8.74 -8.72 11.86
CA ASN A 303 -9.40 -9.68 12.75
C ASN A 303 -8.48 -10.84 13.14
N ARG A 304 -7.67 -11.35 12.21
CA ARG A 304 -6.78 -12.50 12.45
C ARG A 304 -5.54 -12.16 13.28
N TYR A 305 -4.89 -11.02 13.04
CA TYR A 305 -3.60 -10.71 13.66
C TYR A 305 -3.66 -9.53 14.64
N LEU A 306 -4.23 -8.39 14.21
CA LEU A 306 -4.18 -7.16 15.00
C LEU A 306 -5.10 -7.23 16.24
N MET A 307 -6.32 -7.74 16.09
CA MET A 307 -7.30 -7.79 17.18
C MET A 307 -6.85 -8.65 18.36
N ILE A 308 -6.13 -9.76 18.10
CA ILE A 308 -5.57 -10.61 19.16
C ILE A 308 -4.60 -9.81 20.04
N THR A 309 -3.77 -8.98 19.40
CA THR A 309 -2.77 -8.16 20.09
C THR A 309 -3.41 -6.99 20.84
N LEU A 310 -4.39 -6.32 20.23
CA LEU A 310 -5.14 -5.21 20.84
C LEU A 310 -5.94 -5.65 22.08
N CYS A 311 -6.57 -6.82 22.02
CA CYS A 311 -7.36 -7.36 23.12
C CYS A 311 -6.51 -8.10 24.18
N SER A 312 -5.19 -8.03 24.08
CA SER A 312 -4.30 -8.75 24.99
C SER A 312 -4.23 -8.13 26.39
N GLN A 313 -3.75 -8.96 27.34
CA GLN A 313 -3.39 -8.64 28.74
C GLN A 313 -2.68 -7.30 28.94
N THR A 314 -1.69 -7.13 28.08
CA THR A 314 -0.60 -6.18 28.13
C THR A 314 -0.46 -5.65 26.71
N PRO A 315 -1.39 -4.78 26.27
CA PRO A 315 -1.34 -4.23 24.92
C PRO A 315 -0.06 -3.39 24.76
N PRO A 316 0.41 -3.17 23.53
CA PRO A 316 1.53 -2.26 23.29
C PRO A 316 1.30 -0.91 23.98
N SER A 317 2.34 -0.31 24.55
CA SER A 317 2.24 0.99 25.28
C SER A 317 1.61 2.10 24.43
N CYS A 318 1.67 1.95 23.11
CA CYS A 318 1.11 2.83 22.08
C CYS A 318 -0.26 2.37 21.52
N ALA A 319 -1.00 1.48 22.19
CA ALA A 319 -2.27 0.92 21.68
C ALA A 319 -3.36 1.97 21.38
N GLY A 320 -3.30 3.16 22.00
CA GLY A 320 -4.15 4.30 21.64
C GLY A 320 -3.87 4.84 20.24
N GLU A 321 -2.60 5.00 19.90
CA GLU A 321 -2.17 5.42 18.57
C GLU A 321 -2.47 4.34 17.52
N ALA A 322 -2.34 3.07 17.89
CA ALA A 322 -2.66 1.94 17.02
C ALA A 322 -4.13 1.94 16.56
N CYS A 323 -5.09 2.16 17.47
CA CYS A 323 -6.51 2.24 17.10
C CYS A 323 -6.77 3.39 16.12
N LYS A 324 -6.11 4.54 16.34
CA LYS A 324 -6.19 5.68 15.43
C LYS A 324 -5.62 5.35 14.07
N LYS A 325 -4.42 4.77 14.00
CA LYS A 325 -3.78 4.38 12.74
C LYS A 325 -4.57 3.33 11.98
N ILE A 326 -5.17 2.35 12.66
CA ILE A 326 -6.08 1.38 12.04
C ILE A 326 -7.29 2.08 11.42
N ALA A 327 -7.98 2.93 12.18
CA ALA A 327 -9.13 3.66 11.65
C ALA A 327 -8.74 4.60 10.51
N ASP A 328 -7.57 5.24 10.58
CA ASP A 328 -7.03 6.11 9.55
C ASP A 328 -6.64 5.38 8.27
N SER A 329 -6.34 4.09 8.36
CA SER A 329 -5.98 3.23 7.22
C SER A 329 -7.21 2.72 6.46
N LEU A 330 -8.43 2.85 7.00
CA LEU A 330 -9.63 2.35 6.36
C LEU A 330 -10.09 3.30 5.24
N PRO A 331 -10.37 2.78 4.03
CA PRO A 331 -10.88 3.58 2.92
C PRO A 331 -12.17 4.34 3.27
N PRO A 332 -12.20 5.68 3.08
CA PRO A 332 -13.42 6.46 3.32
C PRO A 332 -14.60 6.05 2.42
N SER A 333 -14.30 5.55 1.21
CA SER A 333 -15.29 5.07 0.23
C SER A 333 -16.22 4.00 0.82
N TRP A 334 -15.73 3.16 1.73
CA TRP A 334 -16.49 2.06 2.34
C TRP A 334 -17.62 2.54 3.26
N PHE A 335 -17.52 3.77 3.74
CA PHE A 335 -18.47 4.36 4.68
C PHE A 335 -19.39 5.39 4.03
N ARG A 336 -19.14 5.77 2.76
CA ARG A 336 -19.97 6.73 2.04
C ARG A 336 -21.36 6.16 1.82
N GLY A 337 -22.38 6.87 2.30
CA GLY A 337 -23.78 6.45 2.19
C GLY A 337 -24.15 5.25 3.08
N GLN A 338 -23.28 4.84 4.00
CA GLN A 338 -23.55 3.78 4.98
C GLN A 338 -24.00 4.40 6.31
N SER A 339 -25.14 3.93 6.82
CA SER A 339 -25.64 4.32 8.15
C SER A 339 -25.18 3.38 9.27
N VAL A 340 -24.61 2.23 8.92
CA VAL A 340 -24.25 1.16 9.86
C VAL A 340 -22.79 0.75 9.67
N CYS A 341 -22.12 0.44 10.78
CA CYS A 341 -20.77 -0.10 10.79
C CYS A 341 -20.68 -1.45 10.05
N LEU A 342 -19.58 -1.65 9.32
CA LEU A 342 -19.30 -2.91 8.61
C LEU A 342 -19.28 -4.11 9.58
N PRO A 343 -19.86 -5.27 9.20
CA PRO A 343 -19.86 -6.46 10.05
C PRO A 343 -18.47 -6.94 10.48
N GLN A 344 -17.47 -6.78 9.61
CA GLN A 344 -16.09 -7.18 9.90
C GLN A 344 -15.44 -6.33 11.00
N LEU A 345 -15.95 -5.13 11.28
CA LEU A 345 -15.38 -4.20 12.27
C LEU A 345 -15.98 -4.37 13.67
N GLN A 346 -16.87 -5.34 13.89
CA GLN A 346 -17.57 -5.49 15.18
C GLN A 346 -16.62 -5.74 16.36
N ASN A 347 -15.57 -6.55 16.17
CA ASN A 347 -14.57 -6.79 17.21
C ASN A 347 -13.81 -5.50 17.56
N PHE A 348 -13.43 -4.74 16.53
CA PHE A 348 -12.74 -3.47 16.70
C PHE A 348 -13.61 -2.42 17.38
N ARG A 349 -14.88 -2.28 16.97
CA ARG A 349 -15.88 -1.46 17.64
C ARG A 349 -15.97 -1.81 19.12
N ASN A 350 -16.17 -3.10 19.43
CA ASN A 350 -16.36 -3.56 20.80
C ASN A 350 -15.12 -3.24 21.66
N HIS A 351 -13.91 -3.40 21.11
CA HIS A 351 -12.68 -3.01 21.78
C HIS A 351 -12.66 -1.50 22.13
N ILE A 352 -12.97 -0.62 21.18
CA ILE A 352 -13.02 0.83 21.43
C ILE A 352 -14.08 1.17 22.48
N VAL A 353 -15.28 0.58 22.40
CA VAL A 353 -16.36 0.78 23.38
C VAL A 353 -15.92 0.36 24.79
N GLN A 354 -15.27 -0.81 24.93
CA GLN A 354 -14.75 -1.25 26.23
C GLN A 354 -13.68 -0.29 26.77
N LYS A 355 -12.80 0.21 25.90
CA LYS A 355 -11.79 1.19 26.27
C LYS A 355 -12.40 2.48 26.82
N VAL A 356 -13.46 2.99 26.18
CA VAL A 356 -14.20 4.15 26.70
C VAL A 356 -14.81 3.84 28.07
N HIS A 357 -15.44 2.67 28.22
CA HIS A 357 -15.98 2.25 29.51
C HIS A 357 -14.94 2.19 30.62
N SER A 358 -13.72 1.70 30.33
CA SER A 358 -12.62 1.67 31.30
C SER A 358 -12.16 3.08 31.68
N ILE A 359 -11.92 3.96 30.69
CA ILE A 359 -11.50 5.36 30.94
C ILE A 359 -12.51 6.06 31.85
N CYS A 360 -13.81 5.96 31.55
CA CYS A 360 -14.85 6.62 32.35
C CYS A 360 -15.05 6.00 33.75
N LYS A 361 -14.60 4.77 34.00
CA LYS A 361 -14.70 4.11 35.32
C LYS A 361 -13.49 4.37 36.21
N GLU A 362 -12.30 4.45 35.60
CA GLU A 362 -11.02 4.56 36.31
C GLU A 362 -10.63 6.01 36.62
N GLN A 363 -11.09 6.98 35.82
CA GLN A 363 -10.72 8.39 35.93
C GLN A 363 -11.94 9.25 36.29
N ARG A 364 -11.74 10.30 37.12
CA ARG A 364 -12.84 11.22 37.49
C ARG A 364 -13.30 12.01 36.25
N PRO A 365 -14.61 12.13 35.99
CA PRO A 365 -15.15 12.79 34.78
C PRO A 365 -14.75 14.26 34.60
N GLU A 366 -14.40 14.94 35.69
CA GLU A 366 -14.10 16.37 35.77
C GLU A 366 -12.67 16.73 35.32
N ASP A 367 -11.80 15.74 35.09
CA ASP A 367 -10.45 15.99 34.58
C ASP A 367 -10.49 16.25 33.05
N PRO A 368 -10.01 17.43 32.58
CA PRO A 368 -9.91 17.73 31.16
C PRO A 368 -9.17 16.68 30.33
N SER A 369 -8.21 15.96 30.94
CA SER A 369 -7.44 14.91 30.26
C SER A 369 -8.29 13.68 29.93
N THR A 370 -9.13 13.25 30.87
CA THR A 370 -10.11 12.16 30.71
C THR A 370 -11.09 12.46 29.59
N ARG A 371 -11.63 13.69 29.58
CA ARG A 371 -12.58 14.13 28.56
C ARG A 371 -11.97 14.08 27.16
N SER A 372 -10.75 14.58 27.00
CA SER A 372 -10.02 14.52 25.73
C SER A 372 -9.84 13.07 25.25
N ALA A 373 -9.42 12.17 26.13
CA ALA A 373 -9.23 10.75 25.80
C ALA A 373 -10.53 10.06 25.34
N VAL A 374 -11.65 10.33 26.01
CA VAL A 374 -12.97 9.81 25.63
C VAL A 374 -13.40 10.36 24.26
N VAL A 375 -13.26 11.67 24.03
CA VAL A 375 -13.60 12.30 22.76
C VAL A 375 -12.80 11.72 21.60
N GLU A 376 -11.51 11.45 21.78
CA GLU A 376 -10.70 10.80 20.74
C GLU A 376 -11.23 9.40 20.38
N GLN A 377 -11.65 8.59 21.36
CA GLN A 377 -12.27 7.29 21.07
C GLN A 377 -13.64 7.43 20.38
N LEU A 378 -14.44 8.44 20.75
CA LEU A 378 -15.71 8.73 20.08
C LEU A 378 -15.52 9.14 18.61
N LYS A 379 -14.46 9.90 18.30
CA LYS A 379 -14.08 10.22 16.91
C LYS A 379 -13.73 8.97 16.11
N LEU A 380 -13.06 7.99 16.72
CA LEU A 380 -12.78 6.70 16.06
C LEU A 380 -14.08 5.94 15.76
N LEU A 381 -15.00 5.85 16.73
CA LEU A 381 -16.32 5.23 16.52
C LEU A 381 -17.13 5.94 15.43
N SER A 382 -17.01 7.27 15.34
CA SER A 382 -17.66 8.08 14.30
C SER A 382 -17.12 7.72 12.92
N LYS A 383 -15.79 7.65 12.78
CA LYS A 383 -15.12 7.30 11.52
C LYS A 383 -15.55 5.95 10.95
N ILE A 384 -15.81 4.96 11.80
CA ILE A 384 -16.30 3.63 11.40
C ILE A 384 -17.83 3.50 11.40
N ARG A 385 -18.57 4.62 11.48
CA ARG A 385 -20.04 4.71 11.45
C ARG A 385 -20.74 3.90 12.55
N CYS A 386 -20.18 3.89 13.76
CA CYS A 386 -20.77 3.27 14.95
C CYS A 386 -21.66 4.24 15.74
N HIS A 387 -22.63 4.87 15.07
CA HIS A 387 -23.47 5.93 15.65
C HIS A 387 -24.27 5.46 16.88
N ASP A 388 -24.82 4.25 16.86
CA ASP A 388 -25.58 3.70 18.00
C ASP A 388 -24.70 3.55 19.26
N SER A 389 -23.43 3.17 19.07
CA SER A 389 -22.47 3.05 20.18
C SER A 389 -22.11 4.41 20.75
N ILE A 390 -21.96 5.43 19.90
CA ILE A 390 -21.73 6.82 20.33
C ILE A 390 -22.90 7.29 21.19
N MET A 391 -24.14 7.15 20.70
CA MET A 391 -25.35 7.58 21.42
C MET A 391 -25.46 6.89 22.78
N THR A 392 -25.22 5.58 22.84
CA THR A 392 -25.28 4.81 24.08
C THR A 392 -24.24 5.28 25.10
N ILE A 393 -23.01 5.55 24.65
CA ILE A 393 -21.91 6.00 25.52
C ILE A 393 -22.15 7.41 26.03
N THR A 394 -22.51 8.34 25.14
CA THR A 394 -22.67 9.75 25.49
C THR A 394 -23.83 9.95 26.47
N GLN A 395 -24.94 9.22 26.30
CA GLN A 395 -26.05 9.20 27.27
C GLN A 395 -25.65 8.63 28.63
N LYS A 396 -24.85 7.56 28.63
CA LYS A 396 -24.47 6.86 29.87
C LYS A 396 -23.50 7.68 30.74
N TYR A 397 -22.62 8.46 30.12
CA TYR A 397 -21.56 9.20 30.80
C TYR A 397 -21.67 10.72 30.68
N HIS A 398 -22.80 11.22 30.18
CA HIS A 398 -23.10 12.65 30.04
C HIS A 398 -22.10 13.43 29.14
N TYR A 399 -21.79 12.87 27.95
CA TYR A 399 -20.97 13.50 26.90
C TYR A 399 -21.80 13.93 25.67
N GLU A 400 -23.09 14.23 25.83
CA GLU A 400 -23.98 14.59 24.72
C GLU A 400 -23.53 15.86 23.99
N ASP A 401 -22.91 16.79 24.72
CA ASP A 401 -22.35 18.03 24.17
C ASP A 401 -21.21 17.79 23.16
N ALA A 402 -20.47 16.69 23.33
CA ALA A 402 -19.39 16.30 22.41
C ALA A 402 -19.92 15.90 21.03
N ILE A 403 -21.16 15.41 20.93
CA ILE A 403 -21.79 15.06 19.64
C ILE A 403 -21.85 16.27 18.72
N TYR A 404 -22.34 17.39 19.26
CA TYR A 404 -22.49 18.64 18.51
C TYR A 404 -21.14 19.32 18.28
N THR A 405 -20.31 19.38 19.33
CA THR A 405 -19.02 20.09 19.30
C THR A 405 -18.05 19.48 18.27
N HIS A 406 -18.08 18.15 18.10
CA HIS A 406 -17.18 17.42 17.20
C HIS A 406 -17.88 16.82 15.98
N GLN A 407 -19.16 17.15 15.75
CA GLN A 407 -19.95 16.66 14.62
C GLN A 407 -19.91 15.13 14.45
N LEU A 408 -20.00 14.40 15.56
CA LEU A 408 -19.74 12.95 15.60
C LEU A 408 -20.72 12.08 14.79
N LEU A 409 -21.83 12.65 14.31
CA LEU A 409 -22.88 11.91 13.59
C LEU A 409 -23.14 12.44 12.16
N ASN A 410 -22.49 13.53 11.75
CA ASN A 410 -22.79 14.25 10.50
C ASN A 410 -21.63 14.24 9.49
N GLN A 411 -20.88 13.14 9.39
CA GLN A 411 -19.68 13.08 8.53
C GLN A 411 -19.97 12.87 7.02
N ASP A 412 -21.20 13.06 6.55
CA ASP A 412 -21.55 12.91 5.11
C ASP A 412 -21.41 14.22 4.30
N THR A 413 -20.98 15.31 4.93
CA THR A 413 -20.90 16.65 4.32
C THR A 413 -19.48 17.15 3.98
N LEU A 414 -18.48 16.29 3.91
CA LEU A 414 -17.12 16.64 3.44
C LEU A 414 -16.67 15.76 2.29
#